data_AF-A0A0H4LUV3-F1
#
_entry.id   AF-A0A0H4LUV3-F1
#
_cell.length_a   1.000
_cell.length_b   1.000
_cell.length_c   1.000
_cell.angle_alpha   90.00
_cell.angle_beta   90.00
_cell.angle_gamma   90.00
#
_symmetry.space_group_name_H-M   'P 1'
#
loop_
_entity.id
_entity.type
_entity.pdbx_description
1 polymer ?
#
loop_
_entity_poly.entity_id
_entity_poly.type
_entity_poly.pdbx_seq_one_letter_code
_entity_poly.pdbx_strand_id
1 'polypeptide(L)'
;LTIVSGGPTLFSNNSVSHNSSPKGGAICIKDSDGECSLTANLGDITFDGNKIITTNGGSPTVTRNSIDLGSGGKFTKLNAKEGFGIFFYDPIANTGGSTEIELNKTESDTTYTGKIVFSGEKLSDEEKTVPANLKSYFKQPLKIGAGSLVLKDGVTLEAKKITQTKGSTVVMDLGTTLQTPSSSGETITLTNLDINIASLGGGGGTAPAKLATNTASQAISIAAVNLVNTDSNTYEDPILSASKSFSAITATTSSSTVTPPETNLKNYTPPTHYG
;
A
#
# COMPACT_ATOMS: atom_id res chain seq x y z
N LEU A 1 5.96 21.21 -1.40
CA LEU A 1 6.93 20.55 -0.52
C LEU A 1 7.70 19.51 -1.32
N THR A 2 9.03 19.55 -1.26
CA THR A 2 9.90 18.56 -1.90
C THR A 2 10.92 18.08 -0.88
N ILE A 3 10.96 16.77 -0.64
CA ILE A 3 11.92 16.12 0.24
C ILE A 3 12.73 15.14 -0.62
N VAL A 4 14.03 15.37 -0.69
CA VAL A 4 15.00 14.43 -1.27
C VAL A 4 15.92 14.00 -0.15
N SER A 5 15.75 12.77 0.31
CA SER A 5 16.51 12.21 1.42
C SER A 5 17.98 11.99 1.01
N GLY A 6 18.90 12.67 1.71
CA GLY A 6 20.34 12.45 1.64
C GLY A 6 20.85 11.39 2.62
N GLY A 7 19.95 10.75 3.37
CA GLY A 7 20.19 9.79 4.45
C GLY A 7 18.89 9.52 5.21
N PRO A 8 18.87 8.57 6.16
CA PRO A 8 17.63 8.18 6.85
C PRO A 8 16.84 9.39 7.38
N THR A 9 15.59 9.50 6.95
CA THR A 9 14.69 10.62 7.27
C THR A 9 13.47 10.07 7.99
N LEU A 10 13.29 10.46 9.27
CA LEU A 10 12.22 9.94 10.12
C LEU A 10 11.24 11.06 10.53
N PHE A 11 9.97 10.86 10.22
CA PHE A 11 8.85 11.62 10.76
C PHE A 11 8.18 10.77 11.82
N SER A 12 8.55 10.98 13.09
CA SER A 12 8.06 10.15 14.19
C SER A 12 7.22 10.89 15.21
N ASN A 13 6.11 10.27 15.64
CA ASN A 13 5.30 10.70 16.78
C ASN A 13 4.74 12.13 16.71
N ASN A 14 4.68 12.71 15.50
CA ASN A 14 4.09 14.03 15.32
C ASN A 14 2.58 13.97 15.53
N SER A 15 2.00 15.09 15.96
CA SER A 15 0.57 15.17 16.17
C SER A 15 0.01 16.54 15.90
N VAL A 16 -1.19 16.58 15.33
CA VAL A 16 -1.99 17.80 15.23
C VAL A 16 -3.32 17.58 15.93
N SER A 17 -3.75 18.57 16.71
CA SER A 17 -5.08 18.58 17.32
C SER A 17 -5.92 19.70 16.73
N HIS A 18 -7.20 19.42 16.51
CA HIS A 18 -8.16 20.41 16.05
C HIS A 18 -9.56 19.96 16.48
N ASN A 19 -10.48 20.90 16.70
CA ASN A 19 -11.84 20.53 17.11
C ASN A 19 -12.50 19.58 16.10
N SER A 20 -12.53 19.92 14.80
CA SER A 20 -13.36 19.22 13.80
C SER A 20 -12.64 18.45 12.68
N SER A 21 -11.48 18.90 12.19
CA SER A 21 -10.80 18.26 11.05
C SER A 21 -9.28 18.45 11.13
N PRO A 22 -8.62 17.83 12.12
CA PRO A 22 -7.16 17.78 12.15
C PRO A 22 -6.63 17.09 10.89
N LYS A 23 -5.54 17.60 10.31
CA LYS A 23 -5.01 17.16 9.01
C LYS A 23 -3.52 16.93 9.09
N GLY A 24 -3.06 15.72 8.77
CA GLY A 24 -1.64 15.39 8.64
C GLY A 24 -0.90 15.46 9.96
N GLY A 25 -0.67 14.33 10.63
CA GLY A 25 0.12 14.30 11.86
C GLY A 25 1.54 14.84 11.68
N ALA A 26 2.17 14.55 10.54
CA ALA A 26 3.51 15.03 10.17
C ALA A 26 3.50 16.11 9.08
N ILE A 27 2.75 15.90 7.99
CA ILE A 27 2.72 16.80 6.85
C ILE A 27 1.28 17.15 6.49
N CYS A 28 0.99 18.44 6.42
CA CYS A 28 -0.27 18.96 5.89
C CYS A 28 0.03 19.93 4.75
N ILE A 29 -0.54 19.69 3.57
CA ILE A 29 -0.50 20.65 2.46
C ILE A 29 -1.86 21.35 2.41
N LYS A 30 -1.87 22.63 2.81
CA LYS A 30 -3.09 23.42 2.98
C LYS A 30 -3.66 23.95 1.67
N ASP A 31 -2.79 24.25 0.70
CA ASP A 31 -3.16 24.99 -0.51
C ASP A 31 -3.84 24.09 -1.55
N SER A 32 -4.79 24.68 -2.31
CA SER A 32 -5.59 23.99 -3.33
C SER A 32 -4.77 23.42 -4.49
N ASP A 33 -3.54 23.88 -4.67
CA ASP A 33 -2.65 23.44 -5.76
C ASP A 33 -1.31 22.97 -5.21
N GLY A 34 -1.26 22.68 -3.90
CA GLY A 34 -0.03 22.31 -3.23
C GLY A 34 0.49 20.94 -3.69
N GLU A 35 1.80 20.86 -3.91
CA GLU A 35 2.44 19.64 -4.38
C GLU A 35 3.31 19.02 -3.28
N CYS A 36 3.30 17.69 -3.19
CA CYS A 36 4.20 16.93 -2.34
C CYS A 36 5.05 15.98 -3.19
N SER A 37 6.37 16.09 -3.05
CA SER A 37 7.33 15.20 -3.70
C SER A 37 8.22 14.56 -2.63
N LEU A 38 8.25 13.23 -2.56
CA LEU A 38 9.15 12.49 -1.69
C LEU A 38 10.10 11.64 -2.54
N THR A 39 11.39 11.70 -2.24
CA THR A 39 12.41 10.89 -2.90
C THR A 39 13.40 10.32 -1.90
N ALA A 40 13.35 9.02 -1.67
CA ALA A 40 14.35 8.27 -0.89
C ALA A 40 15.57 8.01 -1.79
N ASN A 41 16.53 8.96 -1.81
CA ASN A 41 17.67 8.92 -2.74
C ASN A 41 18.90 8.23 -2.15
N LEU A 42 19.26 8.55 -0.89
CA LEU A 42 20.41 7.97 -0.19
C LEU A 42 20.05 7.44 1.21
N GLY A 43 18.75 7.27 1.48
CA GLY A 43 18.25 6.76 2.75
C GLY A 43 16.74 6.70 2.75
N ASP A 44 16.22 5.86 3.64
CA ASP A 44 14.78 5.66 3.79
C ASP A 44 14.07 6.93 4.25
N ILE A 45 12.80 7.06 3.87
CA ILE A 45 11.88 8.03 4.45
C ILE A 45 10.82 7.25 5.21
N THR A 46 10.72 7.46 6.52
CA THR A 46 9.83 6.69 7.39
C THR A 46 8.85 7.61 8.10
N PHE A 47 7.56 7.25 8.06
CA PHE A 47 6.49 7.86 8.84
C PHE A 47 6.00 6.86 9.87
N ASP A 48 6.29 7.11 11.15
CA ASP A 48 5.98 6.21 12.25
C ASP A 48 5.38 6.95 13.44
N GLY A 49 4.22 6.52 13.91
CA GLY A 49 3.65 7.03 15.14
C GLY A 49 2.88 8.34 15.01
N ASN A 50 2.69 8.86 13.79
CA ASN A 50 2.04 10.15 13.53
C ASN A 50 0.52 10.05 13.65
N LYS A 51 -0.09 11.06 14.28
CA LYS A 51 -1.51 11.02 14.65
C LYS A 51 -2.23 12.34 14.47
N ILE A 52 -3.54 12.25 14.31
CA ILE A 52 -4.47 13.36 14.38
C ILE A 52 -5.35 13.20 15.63
N ILE A 53 -5.66 14.32 16.29
CA ILE A 53 -6.44 14.35 17.54
C ILE A 53 -7.66 15.25 17.34
N THR A 54 -8.86 14.68 17.39
CA THR A 54 -10.11 15.45 17.24
C THR A 54 -10.69 15.80 18.61
N THR A 55 -10.91 17.09 18.87
CA THR A 55 -11.33 17.60 20.20
C THR A 55 -12.71 18.26 20.19
N ASN A 56 -13.73 17.57 19.64
CA ASN A 56 -15.11 18.09 19.56
C ASN A 56 -15.88 17.89 20.87
N GLY A 57 -15.71 18.78 21.86
CA GLY A 57 -16.62 18.96 23.01
C GLY A 57 -16.82 17.77 23.97
N GLY A 58 -16.26 16.60 23.67
CA GLY A 58 -16.23 15.37 24.47
C GLY A 58 -14.82 14.78 24.54
N SER A 59 -14.71 13.49 24.85
CA SER A 59 -13.41 12.80 24.91
C SER A 59 -12.69 12.86 23.55
N PRO A 60 -11.42 13.30 23.52
CA PRO A 60 -10.65 13.35 22.29
C PRO A 60 -10.57 11.99 21.61
N THR A 61 -10.72 11.96 20.28
CA THR A 61 -10.42 10.76 19.50
C THR A 61 -9.05 10.88 18.85
N VAL A 62 -8.31 9.77 18.80
CA VAL A 62 -6.97 9.70 18.25
C VAL A 62 -6.97 8.66 17.13
N THR A 63 -6.48 9.05 15.96
CA THR A 63 -6.28 8.14 14.82
C THR A 63 -4.93 8.39 14.17
N ARG A 64 -4.35 7.35 13.58
CA ARG A 64 -3.08 7.40 12.85
C ARG A 64 -3.27 8.13 11.53
N ASN A 65 -2.38 9.06 11.25
CA ASN A 65 -2.30 9.75 9.97
C ASN A 65 -0.98 10.51 9.87
N SER A 66 -0.17 10.23 8.86
CA SER A 66 1.10 10.89 8.62
C SER A 66 0.95 12.13 7.74
N ILE A 67 0.26 11.99 6.60
CA ILE A 67 0.15 13.02 5.58
C ILE A 67 -1.31 13.28 5.24
N ASP A 68 -1.69 14.55 5.14
CA ASP A 68 -2.93 15.00 4.51
C ASP A 68 -2.62 16.08 3.48
N LEU A 69 -3.00 15.85 2.21
CA LEU A 69 -2.71 16.80 1.13
C LEU A 69 -3.82 17.84 0.89
N GLY A 70 -4.87 17.85 1.71
CA GLY A 70 -6.00 18.75 1.53
C GLY A 70 -6.77 18.54 0.22
N SER A 71 -7.85 19.28 0.03
CA SER A 71 -8.85 19.03 -1.02
C SER A 71 -8.32 19.21 -2.45
N GLY A 72 -7.19 19.87 -2.62
CA GLY A 72 -6.60 20.13 -3.93
C GLY A 72 -5.14 19.70 -4.07
N GLY A 73 -4.44 19.41 -2.96
CA GLY A 73 -3.04 19.00 -3.03
C GLY A 73 -2.86 17.59 -3.59
N LYS A 74 -1.70 17.37 -4.20
CA LYS A 74 -1.37 16.16 -4.94
C LYS A 74 0.07 15.71 -4.68
N PHE A 75 0.31 14.42 -4.81
CA PHE A 75 1.66 13.92 -4.95
C PHE A 75 2.13 14.10 -6.38
N THR A 76 3.36 14.59 -6.54
CA THR A 76 4.04 14.68 -7.84
C THR A 76 5.17 13.69 -7.97
N LYS A 77 5.77 13.25 -6.84
CA LYS A 77 6.77 12.18 -6.82
C LYS A 77 6.64 11.34 -5.55
N LEU A 78 6.75 10.03 -5.72
CA LEU A 78 6.97 9.05 -4.66
C LEU A 78 7.98 8.05 -5.23
N ASN A 79 9.25 8.39 -5.05
CA ASN A 79 10.37 7.69 -5.69
C ASN A 79 11.35 7.16 -4.64
N ALA A 80 11.82 5.93 -4.81
CA ALA A 80 12.85 5.34 -3.96
C ALA A 80 13.92 4.69 -4.84
N LYS A 81 15.20 4.97 -4.53
CA LYS A 81 16.31 4.29 -5.19
C LYS A 81 16.42 2.85 -4.72
N GLU A 82 17.11 2.03 -5.52
CA GLU A 82 17.45 0.66 -5.13
C GLU A 82 18.09 0.64 -3.73
N GLY A 83 17.69 -0.34 -2.91
CA GLY A 83 18.16 -0.47 -1.54
C GLY A 83 17.45 0.44 -0.52
N PHE A 84 16.63 1.40 -0.96
CA PHE A 84 15.88 2.31 -0.09
C PHE A 84 14.37 2.20 -0.29
N GLY A 85 13.63 2.81 0.63
CA GLY A 85 12.17 2.89 0.55
C GLY A 85 11.55 4.12 1.20
N ILE A 86 10.27 4.30 0.90
CA ILE A 86 9.38 5.22 1.62
C ILE A 86 8.38 4.35 2.38
N PHE A 87 8.39 4.45 3.70
CA PHE A 87 7.63 3.60 4.61
C PHE A 87 6.55 4.42 5.31
N PHE A 88 5.30 4.06 5.07
CA PHE A 88 4.12 4.62 5.73
C PHE A 88 3.58 3.59 6.72
N TYR A 89 3.98 3.74 7.99
CA TYR A 89 3.36 3.01 9.10
C TYR A 89 2.10 3.70 9.62
N ASP A 90 1.96 4.99 9.36
CA ASP A 90 0.72 5.73 9.55
C ASP A 90 0.09 6.10 8.20
N PRO A 91 -1.25 6.01 8.06
CA PRO A 91 -1.93 6.27 6.80
C PRO A 91 -1.72 7.66 6.20
N ILE A 92 -1.88 7.74 4.88
CA ILE A 92 -1.92 9.00 4.14
C ILE A 92 -3.33 9.32 3.62
N ALA A 93 -3.63 10.60 3.47
CA ALA A 93 -4.88 11.15 2.98
C ALA A 93 -4.63 12.09 1.80
N ASN A 94 -4.59 11.56 0.58
CA ASN A 94 -4.59 12.38 -0.63
C ASN A 94 -6.03 12.61 -1.12
N THR A 95 -6.63 13.71 -0.67
CA THR A 95 -8.01 14.13 -1.04
C THR A 95 -8.09 15.01 -2.28
N GLY A 96 -6.94 15.42 -2.84
CA GLY A 96 -6.82 16.33 -3.99
C GLY A 96 -6.11 15.70 -5.19
N GLY A 97 -6.09 16.45 -6.30
CA GLY A 97 -5.51 16.00 -7.57
C GLY A 97 -6.37 15.03 -8.38
N SER A 98 -6.21 15.08 -9.70
CA SER A 98 -6.82 14.14 -10.67
C SER A 98 -5.79 13.55 -11.64
N THR A 99 -4.58 14.09 -11.65
CA THR A 99 -3.46 13.63 -12.47
C THR A 99 -2.89 12.33 -11.92
N GLU A 100 -2.62 11.37 -12.81
CA GLU A 100 -1.94 10.13 -12.44
C GLU A 100 -0.58 10.42 -11.81
N ILE A 101 -0.31 9.77 -10.67
CA ILE A 101 1.03 9.68 -10.12
C ILE A 101 1.64 8.34 -10.53
N GLU A 102 2.87 8.40 -11.02
CA GLU A 102 3.69 7.23 -11.30
C GLU A 102 4.69 7.03 -10.16
N LEU A 103 4.53 5.96 -9.39
CA LEU A 103 5.48 5.56 -8.36
C LEU A 103 6.79 5.13 -9.00
N ASN A 104 7.90 5.54 -8.39
CA ASN A 104 9.23 5.18 -8.86
C ASN A 104 9.44 5.53 -10.35
N LYS A 105 8.88 6.66 -10.77
CA LYS A 105 8.96 7.12 -12.15
C LYS A 105 10.41 7.32 -12.57
N THR A 106 10.84 6.70 -13.67
CA THR A 106 12.15 6.97 -14.27
C THR A 106 12.22 8.43 -14.71
N GLU A 107 13.25 9.14 -14.24
CA GLU A 107 13.50 10.55 -14.58
C GLU A 107 14.99 10.76 -14.85
N SER A 108 15.32 11.44 -15.96
CA SER A 108 16.71 11.80 -16.33
C SER A 108 17.69 10.63 -16.19
N ASP A 109 17.36 9.51 -16.83
CA ASP A 109 18.11 8.24 -16.84
C ASP A 109 18.24 7.51 -15.49
N THR A 110 17.68 8.07 -14.41
CA THR A 110 17.59 7.39 -13.11
C THR A 110 16.30 6.59 -13.03
N THR A 111 16.43 5.27 -13.06
CA THR A 111 15.32 4.37 -12.73
C THR A 111 15.29 4.17 -11.22
N TYR A 112 14.15 4.51 -10.62
CA TYR A 112 13.90 4.25 -9.21
C TYR A 112 13.36 2.82 -9.07
N THR A 113 14.03 1.97 -8.32
CA THR A 113 13.65 0.54 -8.15
C THR A 113 13.44 0.15 -6.69
N GLY A 114 13.43 1.13 -5.80
CA GLY A 114 13.17 0.94 -4.37
C GLY A 114 11.71 0.65 -4.06
N LYS A 115 11.37 0.72 -2.78
CA LYS A 115 10.07 0.27 -2.27
C LYS A 115 9.21 1.43 -1.77
N ILE A 116 7.92 1.41 -2.10
CA ILE A 116 6.91 2.24 -1.45
C ILE A 116 6.04 1.31 -0.62
N VAL A 117 6.09 1.46 0.71
CA VAL A 117 5.54 0.48 1.66
C VAL A 117 4.43 1.12 2.49
N PHE A 118 3.27 0.46 2.55
CA PHE A 118 2.21 0.73 3.51
C PHE A 118 2.11 -0.47 4.44
N SER A 119 2.24 -0.26 5.75
CA SER A 119 2.24 -1.38 6.72
C SER A 119 1.54 -1.02 8.02
N GLY A 120 0.72 -1.95 8.51
CA GLY A 120 0.07 -1.87 9.83
C GLY A 120 0.92 -2.47 10.96
N GLU A 121 2.17 -2.88 10.68
CA GLU A 121 3.00 -3.66 11.62
C GLU A 121 3.35 -2.91 12.92
N LYS A 122 3.27 -1.58 12.91
CA LYS A 122 3.57 -0.73 14.08
C LYS A 122 2.34 -0.39 14.92
N LEU A 123 1.14 -0.81 14.49
CA LEU A 123 -0.09 -0.61 15.24
C LEU A 123 -0.23 -1.65 16.34
N SER A 124 -0.72 -1.24 17.51
CA SER A 124 -1.17 -2.18 18.53
C SER A 124 -2.43 -2.93 18.07
N ASP A 125 -2.77 -4.03 18.74
CA ASP A 125 -3.98 -4.80 18.43
C ASP A 125 -5.24 -3.94 18.58
N GLU A 126 -5.30 -3.05 19.58
CA GLU A 126 -6.40 -2.09 19.75
C GLU A 126 -6.45 -1.09 18.61
N GLU A 127 -5.30 -0.57 18.16
CA GLU A 127 -5.24 0.39 17.05
C GLU A 127 -5.66 -0.23 15.73
N LYS A 128 -5.37 -1.53 15.52
CA LYS A 128 -5.81 -2.30 14.35
C LYS A 128 -7.33 -2.47 14.30
N THR A 129 -8.05 -2.36 15.43
CA THR A 129 -9.52 -2.39 15.43
C THR A 129 -10.16 -1.13 14.84
N VAL A 130 -9.38 -0.05 14.66
CA VAL A 130 -9.85 1.23 14.09
C VAL A 130 -9.53 1.26 12.60
N PRO A 131 -10.51 1.08 11.69
CA PRO A 131 -10.23 0.95 10.26
C PRO A 131 -9.51 2.16 9.65
N ALA A 132 -9.73 3.36 10.20
CA ALA A 132 -9.05 4.58 9.77
C ALA A 132 -7.52 4.53 9.97
N ASN A 133 -7.02 3.74 10.93
CA ASN A 133 -5.59 3.58 11.18
C ASN A 133 -4.90 2.67 10.15
N LEU A 134 -5.67 1.91 9.36
CA LEU A 134 -5.17 0.96 8.37
C LEU A 134 -5.39 1.42 6.93
N LYS A 135 -6.13 2.51 6.70
CA LYS A 135 -6.57 2.91 5.36
C LYS A 135 -5.84 4.15 4.86
N SER A 136 -4.98 3.95 3.86
CA SER A 136 -4.42 5.03 3.04
C SER A 136 -5.23 5.23 1.78
N TYR A 137 -5.32 6.46 1.27
CA TYR A 137 -6.02 6.70 0.01
C TYR A 137 -5.39 7.79 -0.88
N PHE A 138 -5.53 7.57 -2.19
CA PHE A 138 -5.19 8.48 -3.28
C PHE A 138 -6.43 8.80 -4.10
N LYS A 139 -6.77 10.08 -4.22
CA LYS A 139 -7.72 10.55 -5.24
C LYS A 139 -7.10 10.51 -6.64
N GLN A 140 -5.77 10.61 -6.73
CA GLN A 140 -5.05 10.44 -7.98
C GLN A 140 -5.13 8.98 -8.49
N PRO A 141 -5.16 8.75 -9.80
CA PRO A 141 -4.77 7.49 -10.39
C PRO A 141 -3.34 7.12 -9.99
N LEU A 142 -3.09 5.83 -9.75
CA LEU A 142 -1.80 5.30 -9.32
C LEU A 142 -1.24 4.37 -10.40
N LYS A 143 -0.05 4.69 -10.90
CA LYS A 143 0.72 3.82 -11.78
C LYS A 143 1.98 3.35 -11.05
N ILE A 144 2.21 2.05 -10.99
CA ILE A 144 3.48 1.50 -10.51
C ILE A 144 4.43 1.49 -11.71
N GLY A 145 5.40 2.42 -11.72
CA GLY A 145 6.36 2.60 -12.81
C GLY A 145 7.51 1.60 -12.78
N ALA A 146 8.14 1.44 -11.62
CA ALA A 146 9.27 0.55 -11.38
C ALA A 146 9.35 0.16 -9.89
N GLY A 147 10.29 -0.72 -9.52
CA GLY A 147 10.48 -1.18 -8.14
C GLY A 147 9.24 -1.87 -7.59
N SER A 148 8.87 -1.57 -6.35
CA SER A 148 7.75 -2.25 -5.69
C SER A 148 6.81 -1.33 -4.93
N LEU A 149 5.51 -1.58 -5.08
CA LEU A 149 4.48 -1.16 -4.12
C LEU A 149 4.21 -2.34 -3.18
N VAL A 150 4.31 -2.12 -1.88
CA VAL A 150 4.20 -3.18 -0.86
C VAL A 150 3.11 -2.84 0.15
N LEU A 151 2.17 -3.77 0.36
CA LEU A 151 1.11 -3.67 1.36
C LEU A 151 1.33 -4.77 2.39
N LYS A 152 1.44 -4.40 3.67
CA LYS A 152 1.72 -5.33 4.78
C LYS A 152 0.76 -5.17 5.94
N ASP A 153 0.60 -6.24 6.72
CA ASP A 153 -0.08 -6.19 8.03
C ASP A 153 -1.50 -5.57 7.99
N GLY A 154 -2.36 -6.09 7.10
CA GLY A 154 -3.80 -5.78 7.10
C GLY A 154 -4.20 -4.39 6.57
N VAL A 155 -3.26 -3.62 6.01
CA VAL A 155 -3.58 -2.30 5.46
C VAL A 155 -4.51 -2.36 4.25
N THR A 156 -5.25 -1.27 4.07
CA THR A 156 -6.00 -0.97 2.85
C THR A 156 -5.38 0.21 2.12
N LEU A 157 -5.09 0.04 0.84
CA LEU A 157 -4.75 1.13 -0.06
C LEU A 157 -5.89 1.34 -1.06
N GLU A 158 -6.45 2.54 -1.07
CA GLU A 158 -7.48 2.94 -2.04
C GLU A 158 -6.89 3.94 -3.04
N ALA A 159 -7.06 3.72 -4.34
CA ALA A 159 -6.65 4.68 -5.37
C ALA A 159 -7.72 4.76 -6.46
N LYS A 160 -7.81 5.90 -7.17
CA LYS A 160 -8.83 6.07 -8.22
C LYS A 160 -8.74 4.99 -9.29
N LYS A 161 -7.53 4.70 -9.75
CA LYS A 161 -7.20 3.66 -10.73
C LYS A 161 -5.87 3.06 -10.32
N ILE A 162 -5.66 1.78 -10.57
CA ILE A 162 -4.34 1.17 -10.39
C ILE A 162 -3.88 0.54 -11.70
N THR A 163 -2.70 0.92 -12.16
CA THR A 163 -2.02 0.29 -13.30
C THR A 163 -0.58 -0.04 -12.96
N GLN A 164 -0.01 -1.02 -13.67
CA GLN A 164 1.34 -1.50 -13.44
C GLN A 164 2.12 -1.53 -14.75
N THR A 165 3.34 -1.02 -14.74
CA THR A 165 4.30 -1.17 -15.83
C THR A 165 5.01 -2.51 -15.72
N LYS A 166 5.19 -3.20 -16.84
CA LYS A 166 5.93 -4.47 -16.88
C LYS A 166 7.32 -4.29 -16.27
N GLY A 167 7.71 -5.20 -15.37
CA GLY A 167 8.99 -5.16 -14.66
C GLY A 167 8.92 -4.49 -13.28
N SER A 168 7.81 -3.85 -12.94
CA SER A 168 7.50 -3.46 -11.55
C SER A 168 6.69 -4.55 -10.84
N THR A 169 6.61 -4.47 -9.52
CA THR A 169 5.92 -5.48 -8.68
C THR A 169 4.93 -4.84 -7.70
N VAL A 170 3.78 -5.49 -7.51
CA VAL A 170 2.91 -5.25 -6.35
C VAL A 170 3.06 -6.45 -5.43
N VAL A 171 3.45 -6.21 -4.18
CA VAL A 171 3.59 -7.24 -3.15
C VAL A 171 2.51 -7.03 -2.09
N MET A 172 1.75 -8.08 -1.79
CA MET A 172 0.68 -8.03 -0.80
C MET A 172 0.84 -9.16 0.22
N ASP A 173 0.82 -8.80 1.50
CA ASP A 173 0.56 -9.76 2.58
C ASP A 173 -0.90 -10.21 2.55
N LEU A 174 -1.16 -11.40 3.08
CA LEU A 174 -2.51 -11.84 3.38
C LEU A 174 -3.21 -10.85 4.33
N GLY A 175 -4.52 -10.70 4.16
CA GLY A 175 -5.35 -9.75 4.88
C GLY A 175 -5.26 -8.29 4.40
N THR A 176 -4.36 -7.96 3.47
CA THR A 176 -4.28 -6.60 2.90
C THR A 176 -5.29 -6.39 1.77
N THR A 177 -5.63 -5.13 1.50
CA THR A 177 -6.60 -4.76 0.45
C THR A 177 -6.04 -3.67 -0.44
N LEU A 178 -6.14 -3.87 -1.76
CA LEU A 178 -5.92 -2.85 -2.78
C LEU A 178 -7.25 -2.62 -3.52
N GLN A 179 -7.77 -1.39 -3.50
CA GLN A 179 -9.11 -1.13 -4.02
C GLN A 179 -9.27 0.22 -4.72
N THR A 180 -10.39 0.36 -5.43
CA THR A 180 -10.86 1.66 -5.96
C THR A 180 -12.07 2.18 -5.18
N PRO A 181 -12.31 3.50 -5.15
CA PRO A 181 -13.45 4.06 -4.41
C PRO A 181 -14.80 3.63 -5.01
N SER A 182 -15.87 3.75 -4.21
CA SER A 182 -17.20 3.24 -4.56
C SER A 182 -17.98 4.07 -5.58
N SER A 183 -17.63 5.34 -5.79
CA SER A 183 -18.39 6.27 -6.64
C SER A 183 -17.61 6.86 -7.81
N SER A 184 -16.29 6.72 -7.82
CA SER A 184 -15.40 7.34 -8.82
C SER A 184 -14.19 6.48 -9.15
N GLY A 185 -14.22 5.22 -8.71
CA GLY A 185 -13.17 4.25 -8.98
C GLY A 185 -13.19 3.82 -10.43
N GLU A 186 -12.01 3.49 -10.93
CA GLU A 186 -11.78 2.95 -12.26
C GLU A 186 -11.23 1.52 -12.13
N THR A 187 -10.53 1.04 -13.17
CA THR A 187 -10.01 -0.32 -13.26
C THR A 187 -8.76 -0.56 -12.41
N ILE A 188 -8.53 -1.83 -12.09
CA ILE A 188 -7.24 -2.33 -11.58
C ILE A 188 -6.60 -3.23 -12.65
N THR A 189 -5.37 -2.93 -13.04
CA THR A 189 -4.61 -3.73 -14.01
C THR A 189 -3.21 -3.99 -13.49
N LEU A 190 -2.93 -5.26 -13.16
CA LEU A 190 -1.66 -5.71 -12.62
C LEU A 190 -1.00 -6.68 -13.61
N THR A 191 0.24 -6.38 -14.00
CA THR A 191 1.07 -7.28 -14.79
C THR A 191 1.74 -8.36 -13.95
N ASN A 192 2.00 -8.09 -12.66
CA ASN A 192 2.64 -9.01 -11.74
C ASN A 192 2.22 -8.73 -10.29
N LEU A 193 1.54 -9.68 -9.65
CA LEU A 193 1.14 -9.63 -8.24
C LEU A 193 1.85 -10.73 -7.46
N ASP A 194 2.62 -10.33 -6.46
CA ASP A 194 3.32 -11.24 -5.56
C ASP A 194 2.58 -11.32 -4.22
N ILE A 195 2.27 -12.52 -3.78
CA ILE A 195 1.68 -12.77 -2.47
C ILE A 195 2.77 -13.24 -1.52
N ASN A 196 3.00 -12.45 -0.47
CA ASN A 196 4.02 -12.76 0.52
C ASN A 196 3.55 -13.86 1.45
N ILE A 197 4.07 -15.08 1.28
CA ILE A 197 3.63 -16.26 2.05
C ILE A 197 4.14 -16.26 3.49
N ALA A 198 5.14 -15.44 3.85
CA ALA A 198 5.55 -15.27 5.24
C ALA A 198 4.40 -14.73 6.12
N SER A 199 3.47 -13.97 5.52
CA SER A 199 2.27 -13.49 6.22
C SER A 199 1.32 -14.60 6.67
N LEU A 200 1.46 -15.83 6.18
CA LEU A 200 0.69 -16.98 6.66
C LEU A 200 0.94 -17.26 8.15
N GLY A 201 2.15 -16.93 8.64
CA GLY A 201 2.68 -17.33 9.96
C GLY A 201 2.97 -16.17 10.89
N GLY A 202 3.13 -14.96 10.36
CA GLY A 202 3.50 -13.77 11.12
C GLY A 202 2.38 -12.72 11.24
N GLY A 203 1.30 -13.00 11.98
CA GLY A 203 0.31 -11.99 12.38
C GLY A 203 -0.61 -11.45 11.27
N GLY A 204 -0.35 -11.77 10.00
CA GLY A 204 -1.28 -11.58 8.90
C GLY A 204 -2.51 -12.47 9.09
N GLY A 205 -3.71 -11.90 8.96
CA GLY A 205 -4.95 -12.66 9.06
C GLY A 205 -4.96 -13.83 8.06
N THR A 206 -5.78 -14.86 8.33
CA THR A 206 -5.99 -15.98 7.39
C THR A 206 -6.77 -15.57 6.13
N ALA A 207 -7.18 -14.30 6.05
CA ALA A 207 -7.91 -13.75 4.93
C ALA A 207 -6.98 -13.60 3.70
N PRO A 208 -7.46 -13.92 2.49
CA PRO A 208 -6.72 -13.68 1.26
C PRO A 208 -6.37 -12.19 1.08
N ALA A 209 -5.30 -11.91 0.34
CA ALA A 209 -5.07 -10.57 -0.19
C ALA A 209 -6.24 -10.19 -1.11
N LYS A 210 -6.78 -8.98 -0.95
CA LYS A 210 -8.00 -8.57 -1.64
C LYS A 210 -7.74 -7.50 -2.69
N LEU A 211 -8.22 -7.73 -3.91
CA LEU A 211 -8.38 -6.71 -4.94
C LEU A 211 -9.86 -6.36 -5.10
N ALA A 212 -10.20 -5.07 -5.14
CA ALA A 212 -11.59 -4.67 -5.31
C ALA A 212 -11.78 -3.44 -6.20
N THR A 213 -12.67 -3.56 -7.18
CA THR A 213 -13.26 -2.39 -7.84
C THR A 213 -14.67 -2.19 -7.32
N ASN A 214 -14.93 -1.02 -6.72
CA ASN A 214 -16.18 -0.75 -6.00
C ASN A 214 -17.16 0.12 -6.79
N THR A 215 -16.79 0.52 -8.02
CA THR A 215 -17.65 1.26 -8.94
C THR A 215 -18.18 0.30 -10.01
N ALA A 216 -19.45 0.45 -10.38
CA ALA A 216 -20.09 -0.39 -11.40
C ALA A 216 -19.30 -0.41 -12.72
N SER A 217 -19.32 -1.57 -13.39
CA SER A 217 -18.67 -1.79 -14.69
C SER A 217 -17.14 -1.73 -14.71
N GLN A 218 -16.47 -1.54 -13.57
CA GLN A 218 -15.01 -1.52 -13.50
C GLN A 218 -14.42 -2.92 -13.34
N ALA A 219 -13.44 -3.26 -14.18
CA ALA A 219 -12.82 -4.57 -14.23
C ALA A 219 -11.52 -4.66 -13.40
N ILE A 220 -11.15 -5.89 -13.05
CA ILE A 220 -9.85 -6.26 -12.51
C ILE A 220 -9.17 -7.19 -13.52
N SER A 221 -7.94 -6.90 -13.90
CA SER A 221 -7.09 -7.77 -14.73
C SER A 221 -5.76 -8.03 -14.05
N ILE A 222 -5.38 -9.31 -13.96
CA ILE A 222 -4.13 -9.76 -13.34
C ILE A 222 -3.44 -10.69 -14.33
N ALA A 223 -2.26 -10.34 -14.82
CA ALA A 223 -1.56 -11.16 -15.81
C ALA A 223 -0.77 -12.32 -15.18
N ALA A 224 -0.15 -12.09 -14.02
CA ALA A 224 0.62 -13.09 -13.30
C ALA A 224 0.45 -12.96 -11.78
N VAL A 225 0.43 -14.11 -11.10
CA VAL A 225 0.45 -14.23 -9.64
C VAL A 225 1.61 -15.13 -9.25
N ASN A 226 2.40 -14.70 -8.27
CA ASN A 226 3.47 -15.50 -7.68
C ASN A 226 3.30 -15.59 -6.16
N LEU A 227 3.84 -16.67 -5.59
CA LEU A 227 4.02 -16.81 -4.16
C LEU A 227 5.48 -16.53 -3.86
N VAL A 228 5.74 -15.55 -3.00
CA VAL A 228 7.10 -15.12 -2.64
C VAL A 228 7.26 -15.19 -1.14
N ASN A 229 8.44 -15.53 -0.65
CA ASN A 229 8.81 -15.23 0.72
C ASN A 229 9.74 -14.02 0.68
N THR A 230 9.29 -12.89 1.24
CA THR A 230 10.10 -11.67 1.29
C THR A 230 10.99 -11.56 2.54
N ASP A 231 10.84 -12.50 3.48
CA ASP A 231 11.68 -12.62 4.67
C ASP A 231 12.84 -13.60 4.44
N SER A 232 14.01 -13.28 4.99
CA SER A 232 15.28 -13.92 4.66
C SER A 232 15.50 -15.32 5.25
N ASN A 233 14.51 -15.94 5.91
CA ASN A 233 14.68 -17.22 6.60
C ASN A 233 13.60 -18.26 6.27
N THR A 234 13.34 -18.47 4.99
CA THR A 234 12.29 -19.39 4.52
C THR A 234 12.49 -20.85 4.93
N TYR A 235 13.74 -21.27 5.14
CA TYR A 235 14.08 -22.66 5.46
C TYR A 235 13.66 -23.06 6.89
N GLU A 236 13.60 -22.08 7.79
CA GLU A 236 13.24 -22.28 9.20
C GLU A 236 11.82 -21.82 9.53
N ASP A 237 11.03 -21.43 8.51
CA ASP A 237 9.66 -20.99 8.75
C ASP A 237 8.77 -22.21 9.03
N PRO A 238 8.33 -22.43 10.29
CA PRO A 238 7.57 -23.61 10.66
C PRO A 238 6.26 -23.70 9.89
N ILE A 239 5.79 -22.59 9.30
CA ILE A 239 4.56 -22.63 8.52
C ILE A 239 4.67 -23.42 7.22
N LEU A 240 5.89 -23.60 6.72
CA LEU A 240 6.18 -24.42 5.54
C LEU A 240 6.52 -25.87 5.93
N SER A 241 6.60 -26.18 7.23
CA SER A 241 6.91 -27.53 7.73
C SER A 241 5.74 -28.52 7.63
N ALA A 242 4.52 -28.02 7.38
CA ALA A 242 3.33 -28.84 7.23
C ALA A 242 2.47 -28.33 6.06
N SER A 243 1.79 -29.26 5.39
CA SER A 243 0.82 -28.91 4.35
C SER A 243 -0.29 -28.03 4.91
N LYS A 244 -0.42 -26.81 4.36
CA LYS A 244 -1.45 -25.85 4.74
C LYS A 244 -2.21 -25.36 3.52
N SER A 245 -3.51 -25.63 3.48
CA SER A 245 -4.40 -25.03 2.49
C SER A 245 -4.68 -23.58 2.87
N PHE A 246 -4.55 -22.67 1.90
CA PHE A 246 -4.93 -21.27 2.07
C PHE A 246 -5.46 -20.68 0.76
N SER A 247 -6.20 -19.59 0.87
CA SER A 247 -6.58 -18.77 -0.28
C SER A 247 -5.62 -17.60 -0.38
N ALA A 248 -4.89 -17.47 -1.48
CA ALA A 248 -3.91 -16.41 -1.65
C ALA A 248 -4.56 -15.06 -1.98
N ILE A 249 -5.54 -15.07 -2.89
CA ILE A 249 -6.13 -13.85 -3.47
C ILE A 249 -7.65 -13.98 -3.54
N THR A 250 -8.33 -12.87 -3.30
CA THR A 250 -9.73 -12.67 -3.66
C THR A 250 -9.86 -11.38 -4.48
N ALA A 251 -10.41 -11.49 -5.68
CA ALA A 251 -10.70 -10.35 -6.54
C ALA A 251 -12.22 -10.18 -6.68
N THR A 252 -12.73 -8.99 -6.37
CA THR A 252 -14.17 -8.70 -6.42
C THR A 252 -14.45 -7.44 -7.23
N THR A 253 -15.48 -7.48 -8.06
CA THR A 253 -16.02 -6.29 -8.73
C THR A 253 -17.48 -6.10 -8.30
N SER A 254 -18.03 -4.90 -8.46
CA SER A 254 -19.44 -4.66 -8.16
C SER A 254 -20.41 -5.36 -9.13
N SER A 255 -20.03 -5.51 -10.41
CA SER A 255 -20.90 -6.07 -11.46
C SER A 255 -20.17 -6.51 -12.74
N SER A 256 -18.83 -6.53 -12.75
CA SER A 256 -18.01 -6.67 -13.95
C SER A 256 -17.16 -7.95 -13.91
N THR A 257 -16.36 -8.18 -14.95
CA THR A 257 -15.48 -9.33 -15.03
C THR A 257 -14.22 -9.14 -14.18
N VAL A 258 -13.77 -10.26 -13.60
CA VAL A 258 -12.40 -10.45 -13.15
C VAL A 258 -11.71 -11.28 -14.22
N THR A 259 -10.61 -10.80 -14.79
CA THR A 259 -9.78 -11.57 -15.69
C THR A 259 -8.63 -12.18 -14.88
N PRO A 260 -8.71 -13.47 -14.51
CA PRO A 260 -7.64 -14.14 -13.78
C PRO A 260 -6.41 -14.39 -14.68
N PRO A 261 -5.23 -14.66 -14.10
CA PRO A 261 -4.04 -15.06 -14.84
C PRO A 261 -4.30 -16.31 -15.69
N GLU A 262 -3.70 -16.42 -16.88
CA GLU A 262 -3.84 -17.64 -17.70
C GLU A 262 -2.91 -18.79 -17.24
N THR A 263 -1.85 -18.45 -16.50
CA THR A 263 -0.82 -19.37 -15.99
C THR A 263 -0.78 -19.38 -14.46
N ASN A 264 -0.19 -20.40 -13.84
CA ASN A 264 -0.07 -20.57 -12.38
C ASN A 264 -1.41 -20.76 -11.62
N LEU A 265 -2.47 -21.19 -12.31
CA LEU A 265 -3.80 -21.45 -11.71
C LEU A 265 -4.08 -22.91 -11.30
N LYS A 266 -3.17 -23.84 -11.58
CA LYS A 266 -3.39 -25.27 -11.31
C LYS A 266 -2.59 -25.69 -10.09
N ASN A 267 -3.24 -26.43 -9.18
CA ASN A 267 -2.56 -27.07 -8.05
C ASN A 267 -1.36 -27.86 -8.57
N TYR A 268 -0.15 -27.45 -8.18
CA TYR A 268 1.03 -28.26 -8.37
C TYR A 268 1.02 -29.33 -7.27
N THR A 269 0.86 -30.59 -7.66
CA THR A 269 1.11 -31.73 -6.76
C THR A 269 2.59 -32.06 -6.88
N PRO A 270 3.41 -31.82 -5.85
CA PRO A 270 4.81 -32.19 -5.89
C PRO A 270 4.94 -33.72 -6.07
N PRO A 271 5.98 -34.21 -6.75
CA PRO A 271 6.30 -35.63 -6.73
C PRO A 271 6.42 -36.13 -5.30
N THR A 272 5.92 -37.33 -5.02
CA THR A 272 6.13 -37.98 -3.74
C THR A 272 7.63 -38.23 -3.57
N HIS A 273 8.29 -37.44 -2.73
CA HIS A 273 9.65 -37.75 -2.31
C HIS A 273 9.55 -38.83 -1.23
N TYR A 274 10.06 -40.03 -1.53
CA TYR A 274 10.34 -41.02 -0.49
C TYR A 274 11.51 -40.47 0.34
N GLY A 275 11.23 -40.14 1.60
CA GLY A 275 12.25 -39.89 2.62
C GLY A 275 12.82 -41.20 3.16
#